data_AF-A0A9E6R942-F1
#
_entry.id   AF-A0A9E6R942-F1
#
_cell.length_a   1.000
_cell.length_b   1.000
_cell.length_c   1.000
_cell.angle_alpha   90.00
_cell.angle_beta   90.00
_cell.angle_gamma   90.00
#
_symmetry.space_group_name_H-M   'P 1'
#
loop_
_entity.id
_entity.type
_entity.pdbx_description
1 polymer ?
#
loop_
_entity_poly.entity_id
_entity_poly.type
_entity_poly.pdbx_seq_one_letter_code
_entity_poly.pdbx_strand_id
1 'polypeptide(L)'
;MADGKRRILLVGSGIDITVQFSETDKRTVPISWRTLQPAHNSVDLSSSNGAVTIAAGARNFARYYRSRRVPVSKPFRTHETCMIAIVRPEGATFCVLIKLINVFKDDIMAQWEVRNCA
;
A
#
# COMPACT_ATOMS: atom_id res chain seq x y z
N MET A 1 -13.36 10.45 -3.82
CA MET A 1 -12.22 9.73 -3.24
C MET A 1 -12.56 8.26 -3.35
N ALA A 2 -11.67 7.43 -3.90
CA ALA A 2 -11.92 6.00 -4.00
C ALA A 2 -11.22 5.29 -2.83
N ASP A 3 -12.01 4.56 -2.04
CA ASP A 3 -11.52 3.67 -1.00
C ASP A 3 -12.02 2.25 -1.29
N GLY A 4 -11.32 1.26 -0.73
CA GLY A 4 -11.68 -0.13 -0.92
C GLY A 4 -11.10 -1.02 0.16
N LYS A 5 -11.77 -2.14 0.42
CA LYS A 5 -11.29 -3.21 1.30
C LYS A 5 -11.50 -4.53 0.59
N ARG A 6 -10.45 -5.32 0.47
CA ARG A 6 -10.52 -6.60 -0.26
C ARG A 6 -9.59 -7.64 0.34
N ARG A 7 -10.04 -8.90 0.25
CA ARG A 7 -9.21 -10.07 0.45
C ARG A 7 -8.50 -10.41 -0.86
N ILE A 8 -7.18 -10.48 -0.83
CA ILE A 8 -6.32 -10.62 -2.00
C ILE A 8 -5.52 -11.91 -1.85
N LEU A 9 -5.74 -12.84 -2.77
CA LEU A 9 -5.00 -14.10 -2.82
C LEU A 9 -3.58 -13.85 -3.35
N LEU A 10 -2.59 -14.46 -2.72
CA LEU A 10 -1.18 -14.39 -3.09
C LEU A 10 -0.73 -15.79 -3.50
N VAL A 11 -0.74 -16.06 -4.81
CA VAL A 11 -0.34 -17.36 -5.35
C VAL A 11 1.09 -17.29 -5.90
N GLY A 12 1.89 -18.32 -5.67
CA GLY A 12 3.24 -18.44 -6.26
C GLY A 12 4.17 -17.32 -5.80
N SER A 13 4.65 -16.51 -6.75
CA SER A 13 5.59 -15.42 -6.48
C SER A 13 4.93 -14.16 -5.89
N GLY A 14 3.61 -14.12 -5.70
CA GLY A 14 2.86 -12.96 -5.18
C GLY A 14 1.88 -12.37 -6.21
N ILE A 15 1.48 -11.11 -6.06
CA ILE A 15 0.50 -10.46 -6.94
C ILE A 15 0.93 -9.04 -7.33
N ASP A 16 0.70 -8.69 -8.58
CA ASP A 16 0.84 -7.33 -9.12
C ASP A 16 -0.55 -6.74 -9.36
N ILE A 17 -0.77 -5.51 -8.89
CA ILE A 17 -2.05 -4.81 -9.05
C ILE A 17 -1.78 -3.38 -9.48
N THR A 18 -2.62 -2.87 -10.39
CA THR A 18 -2.59 -1.48 -10.80
C THR A 18 -3.78 -0.76 -10.15
N VAL A 19 -3.49 0.21 -9.29
CA VAL A 19 -4.53 1.04 -8.66
C VAL A 19 -4.78 2.25 -9.52
N GLN A 20 -6.03 2.44 -9.95
CA GLN A 20 -6.47 3.61 -10.70
C GLN A 20 -7.12 4.63 -9.76
N PHE A 21 -6.94 5.93 -10.01
CA PHE A 21 -7.45 6.99 -9.13
C PHE A 21 -8.98 7.02 -9.04
N SER A 22 -9.68 6.86 -10.17
CA SER A 22 -11.13 6.67 -10.23
C SER A 22 -11.49 6.06 -11.59
N GLU A 23 -12.74 5.64 -11.78
CA GLU A 23 -13.21 5.10 -13.07
C GLU A 23 -12.99 6.08 -14.24
N THR A 24 -13.12 7.39 -13.97
CA THR A 24 -12.97 8.46 -14.98
C THR A 24 -11.55 9.01 -15.09
N ASP A 25 -10.69 8.75 -14.11
CA ASP A 25 -9.32 9.25 -14.05
C ASP A 25 -8.33 8.12 -14.31
N LYS A 26 -7.64 8.17 -15.45
CA LYS A 26 -6.73 7.11 -15.92
C LYS A 26 -5.37 7.11 -15.25
N ARG A 27 -5.09 8.01 -14.29
CA ARG A 27 -3.84 7.99 -13.54
C ARG A 27 -3.77 6.70 -12.72
N THR A 28 -2.65 6.00 -12.79
CA THR A 28 -2.45 4.71 -12.14
C THR A 28 -1.16 4.66 -11.31
N VAL A 29 -1.18 3.79 -10.30
CA VAL A 29 -0.02 3.46 -9.47
C VAL A 29 0.10 1.93 -9.40
N PRO A 30 1.21 1.35 -9.91
CA PRO A 30 1.47 -0.08 -9.78
C PRO A 30 1.97 -0.42 -8.37
N ILE A 31 1.41 -1.49 -7.81
CA ILE A 31 1.78 -2.06 -6.51
C ILE A 31 1.97 -3.57 -6.65
N SER A 32 2.88 -4.12 -5.86
CA SER A 32 3.11 -5.56 -5.82
C SER A 32 3.22 -6.03 -4.38
N TRP A 33 2.60 -7.16 -4.08
CA TRP A 33 2.81 -7.89 -2.82
C TRP A 33 3.57 -9.18 -3.09
N ARG A 34 4.61 -9.42 -2.31
CA ARG A 34 5.54 -10.54 -2.42
C ARG A 34 5.83 -11.10 -1.03
N THR A 35 6.45 -12.28 -0.96
CA THR A 35 6.98 -12.86 0.28
C THR A 35 5.96 -12.87 1.44
N LEU A 36 4.90 -13.67 1.30
CA LEU A 36 3.90 -13.80 2.36
C LEU A 36 4.51 -14.48 3.59
N GLN A 37 4.41 -13.86 4.76
CA GLN A 37 4.98 -14.34 6.01
C GLN A 37 3.91 -14.40 7.10
N PRO A 38 3.00 -15.41 7.07
CA PRO A 38 1.89 -15.48 8.02
C PRO A 38 2.35 -15.58 9.48
N ALA A 39 3.45 -16.28 9.74
CA ALA A 39 4.04 -16.41 11.08
C ALA A 39 4.50 -15.07 11.68
N HIS A 40 4.79 -14.08 10.83
CA HIS A 40 5.23 -12.74 11.24
C HIS A 40 4.14 -11.68 11.02
N ASN A 41 2.93 -12.08 10.60
CA ASN A 41 1.83 -11.17 10.26
C ASN A 41 2.25 -10.06 9.26
N SER A 42 3.11 -10.42 8.32
CA SER A 42 3.73 -9.50 7.37
C SER A 42 3.68 -10.00 5.93
N VAL A 43 3.80 -9.07 5.00
CA VAL A 43 3.98 -9.29 3.56
C VAL A 43 4.89 -8.20 3.03
N ASP A 44 5.73 -8.48 2.03
CA ASP A 44 6.51 -7.43 1.40
C ASP A 44 5.65 -6.67 0.40
N LEU A 45 5.60 -5.35 0.54
CA LEU A 45 4.97 -4.43 -0.40
C LEU A 45 6.06 -3.71 -1.19
N SER A 46 5.94 -3.70 -2.52
CA SER A 46 6.83 -2.97 -3.42
C SER A 46 6.05 -2.17 -4.45
N SER A 47 6.75 -1.25 -5.09
CA SER A 47 6.27 -0.48 -6.24
C SER A 47 7.43 -0.35 -7.22
N SER A 48 7.13 -0.33 -8.52
CA SER A 48 8.13 -0.42 -9.60
C SER A 48 9.23 0.64 -9.54
N ASN A 49 9.00 1.76 -8.85
CA ASN A 49 9.97 2.86 -8.69
C ASN A 49 10.34 3.14 -7.23
N GLY A 50 10.16 2.16 -6.32
CA GLY A 50 10.60 2.26 -4.93
C GLY A 50 10.04 3.38 -4.10
N ALA A 51 8.76 3.61 -4.34
CA ALA A 51 7.92 4.63 -3.77
C ALA A 51 7.21 4.22 -2.46
N VAL A 52 7.67 3.16 -1.79
CA VAL A 52 6.95 2.59 -0.64
C VAL A 52 7.48 3.15 0.66
N THR A 53 6.54 3.68 1.46
CA THR A 53 6.84 4.33 2.72
C THR A 53 5.89 3.88 3.81
N ILE A 54 6.38 3.56 5.02
CA ILE A 54 5.51 3.21 6.16
C ILE A 54 5.18 4.46 6.97
N ALA A 55 3.88 4.73 7.14
CA ALA A 55 3.37 5.76 8.02
C ALA A 55 3.39 5.26 9.48
N ALA A 56 4.58 5.26 10.10
CA ALA A 56 4.76 4.85 11.48
C ALA A 56 3.83 5.64 12.43
N GLY A 57 3.06 4.93 13.26
CA GLY A 57 2.13 5.52 14.23
C GLY A 57 0.74 5.92 13.69
N ALA A 58 0.50 5.79 12.37
CA ALA A 58 -0.84 5.98 11.80
C ALA A 58 -1.65 4.68 11.88
N ARG A 59 -2.68 4.65 12.74
CA ARG A 59 -3.63 3.51 12.83
C ARG A 59 -4.81 3.62 11.85
N ASN A 60 -5.10 4.84 11.39
CA ASN A 60 -6.20 5.19 10.49
C ASN A 60 -5.72 6.20 9.43
N PHE A 61 -6.30 6.17 8.23
CA PHE A 61 -5.91 7.06 7.12
C PHE A 61 -6.05 8.56 7.42
N ALA A 62 -6.96 8.93 8.33
CA ALA A 62 -7.18 10.32 8.74
C ALA A 62 -5.96 10.95 9.44
N ARG A 63 -5.15 10.16 10.16
CA ARG A 63 -4.06 10.67 11.01
C ARG A 63 -2.79 11.01 10.21
N TYR A 64 -2.65 10.49 8.99
CA TYR A 64 -1.48 10.77 8.14
C TYR A 64 -1.39 12.25 7.71
N TYR A 65 -2.52 12.98 7.73
CA TYR A 65 -2.61 14.38 7.29
C TYR A 65 -1.62 15.35 7.98
N ARG A 66 -1.14 15.02 9.19
CA ARG A 66 -0.31 15.93 10.00
C ARG A 66 1.19 15.64 9.99
N SER A 67 1.66 14.55 9.38
CA SER A 67 3.09 14.24 9.35
C SER A 67 3.79 15.02 8.23
N ARG A 68 4.40 16.17 8.57
CA ARG A 68 5.29 16.92 7.67
C ARG A 68 6.61 16.21 7.33
N ARG A 69 6.86 15.03 7.91
CA ARG A 69 8.03 14.22 7.58
C ARG A 69 7.67 13.31 6.41
N VAL A 70 8.28 13.56 5.26
CA VAL A 70 8.34 12.62 4.14
C VAL A 70 9.24 11.47 4.59
N PRO A 71 8.69 10.28 4.86
CA PRO A 71 9.53 9.18 5.30
C PRO A 71 10.32 8.65 4.09
N VAL A 72 11.53 8.13 4.33
CA VAL A 72 12.46 7.74 3.26
C VAL A 72 11.82 6.66 2.39
N SER A 73 11.72 6.91 1.09
CA SER A 73 11.15 5.97 0.15
C SER A 73 12.09 4.78 -0.08
N LYS A 74 11.56 3.55 -0.17
CA LYS A 74 12.35 2.35 -0.51
C LYS A 74 11.69 1.51 -1.61
N PRO A 75 12.47 0.79 -2.44
CA PRO A 75 12.01 -0.20 -3.45
C PRO A 75 10.94 -1.16 -2.91
N PHE A 76 11.19 -1.66 -1.71
CA PHE A 76 10.32 -2.59 -1.00
C PHE A 76 10.31 -2.24 0.48
N ARG A 77 9.22 -2.64 1.16
CA ARG A 77 9.14 -2.62 2.61
C ARG A 77 8.31 -3.80 3.10
N THR A 78 8.77 -4.42 4.17
CA THR A 78 7.96 -5.34 4.95
C THR A 78 6.78 -4.57 5.55
N HIS A 79 5.58 -4.98 5.15
CA HIS A 79 4.31 -4.39 5.53
C HIS A 79 3.70 -5.29 6.61
N GLU A 80 3.69 -4.82 7.85
CA GLU A 80 3.12 -5.56 8.98
C GLU A 80 1.64 -5.22 9.19
N THR A 81 0.93 -6.16 9.81
CA THR A 81 -0.49 -6.01 10.14
C THR A 81 -0.74 -4.77 11.00
N CYS A 82 -1.85 -4.08 10.73
CA CYS A 82 -2.23 -2.77 11.28
C CYS A 82 -1.35 -1.58 10.85
N MET A 83 -0.31 -1.76 10.05
CA MET A 83 0.46 -0.64 9.52
C MET A 83 -0.17 -0.06 8.25
N ILE A 84 0.05 1.24 8.05
CA ILE A 84 -0.30 1.94 6.82
C ILE A 84 0.97 2.18 6.01
N ALA A 85 1.01 1.63 4.81
CA ALA A 85 1.98 1.95 3.79
C ALA A 85 1.44 3.02 2.85
N ILE A 86 2.34 3.77 2.23
CA ILE A 86 2.03 4.83 1.28
C ILE A 86 2.88 4.57 0.06
N VAL A 87 2.21 4.50 -1.08
CA VAL A 87 2.83 4.28 -2.37
C VAL A 87 2.63 5.52 -3.23
N ARG A 88 3.74 6.21 -3.55
CA ARG A 88 3.75 7.41 -4.40
C ARG A 88 4.93 7.37 -5.39
N PRO A 89 4.76 6.71 -6.54
CA PRO A 89 5.79 6.69 -7.60
C PRO A 89 6.25 8.10 -7.95
N GLU A 90 7.51 8.23 -8.36
CA GLU A 90 8.02 9.51 -8.86
C GLU A 90 7.14 9.99 -10.03
N GLY A 91 6.80 11.28 -10.03
CA GLY A 91 5.88 11.86 -11.01
C GLY A 91 4.38 11.58 -10.77
N ALA A 92 4.01 10.73 -9.79
CA ALA A 92 2.62 10.50 -9.46
C ALA A 92 1.99 11.72 -8.77
N THR A 93 0.87 12.18 -9.33
CA THR A 93 0.05 13.29 -8.80
C THR A 93 -0.94 12.83 -7.73
N PHE A 94 -0.93 11.53 -7.41
CA PHE A 94 -1.69 10.93 -6.32
C PHE A 94 -0.87 9.84 -5.63
N CYS A 95 -1.30 9.45 -4.43
CA CYS A 95 -0.73 8.34 -3.67
C CYS A 95 -1.83 7.34 -3.30
N VAL A 96 -1.38 6.11 -3.04
CA VAL A 96 -2.20 5.03 -2.50
C VAL A 96 -1.78 4.81 -1.06
N LEU A 97 -2.71 5.00 -0.13
CA LEU A 97 -2.54 4.60 1.27
C LEU A 97 -3.08 3.18 1.40
N ILE A 98 -2.29 2.27 1.95
CA ILE A 98 -2.62 0.86 2.04
C ILE A 98 -2.46 0.43 3.50
N LYS A 99 -3.56 -0.01 4.12
CA LYS A 99 -3.57 -0.63 5.43
C LYS A 99 -3.61 -2.15 5.27
N LEU A 100 -2.62 -2.84 5.85
CA LEU A 100 -2.69 -4.30 6.00
C LEU A 100 -3.55 -4.61 7.22
N ILE A 101 -4.71 -5.26 7.00
CA ILE A 101 -5.66 -5.58 8.06
C ILE A 101 -5.32 -6.92 8.69
N ASN A 102 -4.99 -7.92 7.86
CA ASN A 102 -4.62 -9.23 8.35
C ASN A 102 -3.80 -9.98 7.30
N VAL A 103 -3.02 -10.94 7.77
CA VAL A 103 -2.27 -11.89 6.94
C VAL A 103 -2.76 -13.30 7.28
N PHE A 104 -3.12 -14.05 6.25
CA PHE A 104 -3.51 -15.45 6.34
C PHE A 104 -2.46 -16.31 5.62
N LYS A 105 -2.68 -17.62 5.61
CA LYS A 105 -1.74 -18.58 5.02
C LYS A 105 -1.39 -18.28 3.56
N ASP A 106 -2.40 -17.97 2.75
CA ASP A 106 -2.28 -17.82 1.29
C ASP A 106 -2.85 -16.48 0.78
N ASP A 107 -3.38 -15.65 1.67
CA ASP A 107 -4.02 -14.38 1.31
C ASP A 107 -3.82 -13.30 2.36
N ILE A 108 -4.09 -12.07 1.96
CA ILE A 108 -4.10 -10.90 2.85
C ILE A 108 -5.46 -10.21 2.81
N MET A 109 -5.81 -9.54 3.90
CA MET A 109 -6.87 -8.55 3.90
C MET A 109 -6.22 -7.17 3.88
N ALA A 110 -6.47 -6.40 2.83
CA ALA A 110 -5.97 -5.05 2.69
C ALA A 110 -7.13 -4.06 2.52
N GLN A 111 -6.93 -2.86 3.04
CA GLN A 111 -7.78 -1.71 2.77
C GLN A 111 -6.92 -0.61 2.17
N TRP A 112 -7.47 0.17 1.26
CA TRP A 112 -6.75 1.28 0.64
C TRP A 112 -7.63 2.51 0.47
N GLU A 113 -6.98 3.64 0.28
CA GLU A 113 -7.56 4.91 -0.10
C GLU A 113 -6.62 5.61 -1.09
N VAL A 114 -7.16 6.19 -2.16
CA VAL A 114 -6.38 7.02 -3.08
C VAL A 114 -6.58 8.50 -2.78
N ARG A 115 -5.49 9.26 -2.80
CA ARG A 115 -5.50 10.69 -2.50
C ARG A 115 -4.58 11.46 -3.43
N ASN A 116 -5.03 12.63 -3.89
CA ASN A 116 -4.14 13.55 -4.59
C ASN A 116 -2.99 13.96 -3.65
N CYS A 117 -1.78 13.93 -4.20
CA CYS A 117 -0.60 14.47 -3.55
C CYS A 117 -0.49 15.91 -4.02
N ALA A 118 -0.93 16.86 -3.19
CA ALA A 118 -0.60 18.26 -3.41
C ALA A 118 0.93 18.45 -3.33
#